data_AF-A0A087TI47-F1
#
_entry.id   AF-A0A087TI47-F1
#
_cell.length_a   1.000
_cell.length_b   1.000
_cell.length_c   1.000
_cell.angle_alpha   90.00
_cell.angle_beta   90.00
_cell.angle_gamma   90.00
#
_symmetry.space_group_name_H-M   'P 1'
#
loop_
_entity.id
_entity.type
_entity.pdbx_description
1 polymer ?
#
loop_
_entity_poly.entity_id
_entity_poly.type
_entity_poly.pdbx_seq_one_letter_code
_entity_poly.pdbx_strand_id
1 'polypeptide(L)' 'MIWHYSMVAERLTRITFQAATPDQLWQRVEAAWSAVPQEHIQKLFESMPRHVAAVISNNGGYSGY' A
#
# COMPACT_ATOMS: atom_id res chain seq x y z
N MET A 1 0.81 10.54 -0.13
CA MET A 1 0.34 9.24 0.40
C MET A 1 1.48 8.23 0.47
N ILE A 2 2.70 8.70 0.79
CA ILE A 2 3.89 7.84 0.93
C ILE A 2 3.69 6.81 2.04
N TRP A 3 2.84 7.08 3.03
CA TRP A 3 2.57 6.18 4.16
C TRP A 3 1.92 4.84 3.80
N HIS A 4 1.00 4.78 2.82
CA HIS A 4 0.33 3.50 2.51
C HIS A 4 1.25 2.58 1.70
N TYR A 5 1.92 3.13 0.68
CA TYR A 5 2.92 2.39 -0.10
C TYR A 5 4.14 2.01 0.77
N SER A 6 4.58 2.91 1.65
CA SER A 6 5.65 2.63 2.62
C SER A 6 5.23 1.57 3.64
N MET A 7 3.98 1.56 4.12
CA MET A 7 3.51 0.53 5.05
C MET A 7 3.46 -0.85 4.40
N VAL A 8 2.96 -0.93 3.16
CA VAL A 8 2.94 -2.20 2.41
C VAL A 8 4.37 -2.64 2.09
N ALA A 9 5.22 -1.73 1.61
CA ALA A 9 6.62 -2.02 1.31
C ALA A 9 7.40 -2.46 2.56
N GLU A 10 7.26 -1.77 3.70
CA GLU A 10 7.92 -2.12 4.96
C GLU A 10 7.46 -3.48 5.49
N ARG A 11 6.15 -3.76 5.43
CA ARG A 11 5.60 -5.07 5.79
C ARG A 11 6.13 -6.17 4.86
N LEU A 12 6.19 -5.91 3.56
CA LEU A 12 6.74 -6.86 2.58
C LEU A 12 8.23 -7.10 2.81
N THR A 13 9.04 -6.07 3.08
CA THR A 13 10.47 -6.21 3.39
C THR A 13 10.70 -7.06 4.64
N ARG A 14 9.86 -6.89 5.67
CA ARG A 14 9.93 -7.73 6.88
C ARG A 14 9.54 -9.19 6.59
N ILE A 15 8.54 -9.41 5.74
CA ILE A 15 8.07 -10.75 5.36
C ILE A 15 9.13 -11.48 4.53
N THR A 16 9.72 -10.82 3.54
CA THR A 16 10.74 -11.41 2.65
C THR A 16 12.03 -11.71 3.41
N PHE A 17 12.44 -10.86 4.35
CA PHE A 17 13.64 -11.08 5.15
C PHE A 17 13.55 -12.32 6.08
N GLN A 18 12.34 -12.70 6.49
CA GLN A 18 12.14 -13.76 7.48
C GLN A 18 11.61 -15.08 6.91
N ALA A 19 11.27 -15.14 5.63
CA ALA A 19 10.80 -16.36 4.99
C ALA A 19 11.98 -17.16 4.41
N ALA A 20 12.16 -18.40 4.87
CA ALA A 20 13.25 -19.26 4.40
C ALA A 20 12.90 -20.06 3.14
N THR A 21 11.61 -20.17 2.80
CA THR A 21 11.10 -20.90 1.64
C THR A 21 9.98 -20.15 0.93
N PRO A 22 9.71 -20.43 -0.36
CA PRO A 22 8.61 -19.83 -1.11
C PRO A 22 7.23 -20.05 -0.46
N ASP A 23 6.96 -21.22 0.09
CA ASP A 23 5.67 -21.51 0.73
C ASP A 23 5.46 -20.70 2.02
N GLN A 24 6.52 -20.55 2.81
CA GLN A 24 6.49 -19.69 4.00
C GLN A 24 6.33 -18.22 3.62
N LEU A 25 6.92 -17.79 2.51
CA LEU A 25 6.74 -16.44 1.98
C LEU A 25 5.28 -16.21 1.59
N TRP A 26 4.67 -17.15 0.86
CA TRP A 26 3.29 -17.08 0.44
C TRP A 26 2.32 -16.99 1.64
N GLN A 27 2.44 -17.91 2.61
CA GLN A 27 1.60 -17.89 3.82
C GLN A 27 1.71 -16.57 4.60
N ARG A 28 2.91 -16.00 4.68
CA ARG A 28 3.12 -14.72 5.37
C ARG A 28 2.55 -13.53 4.60
N VAL A 29 2.64 -13.53 3.27
CA VAL A 29 2.00 -12.52 2.42
C VAL A 29 0.48 -12.59 2.58
N GLU A 30 -0.10 -13.78 2.53
CA GLU A 30 -1.54 -14.00 2.70
C GLU A 30 -2.03 -13.55 4.09
N ALA A 31 -1.31 -13.90 5.15
CA ALA A 31 -1.62 -13.47 6.51
C ALA A 31 -1.51 -11.94 6.67
N ALA A 32 -0.48 -11.33 6.10
CA ALA A 32 -0.28 -9.88 6.17
C ALA A 32 -1.33 -9.10 5.37
N TRP A 33 -1.75 -9.63 4.21
CA TRP A 33 -2.85 -9.09 3.42
C TRP A 33 -4.18 -9.16 4.18
N SER A 34 -4.48 -10.32 4.77
CA SER A 34 -5.70 -10.54 5.55
C SER A 34 -5.77 -9.69 6.82
N ALA A 35 -4.62 -9.28 7.36
CA ALA A 35 -4.52 -8.41 8.53
C ALA A 35 -4.66 -6.91 8.21
N VAL A 36 -4.81 -6.51 6.93
CA VAL A 36 -5.05 -5.11 6.58
C VAL A 36 -6.48 -4.72 6.99
N PRO A 37 -6.68 -3.70 7.85
CA PRO A 37 -8.01 -3.27 8.22
C PRO A 37 -8.78 -2.73 7.00
N GLN A 38 -10.03 -3.14 6.84
CA GLN A 38 -10.89 -2.67 5.75
C GLN A 38 -11.02 -1.14 5.74
N GLU A 39 -11.00 -0.50 6.91
CA GLU A 39 -11.01 0.95 7.07
C GLU A 39 -9.84 1.64 6.33
N HIS A 40 -8.64 1.03 6.29
CA HIS A 40 -7.51 1.59 5.55
C HIS A 40 -7.75 1.55 4.04
N ILE A 41 -8.36 0.48 3.54
CA ILE A 41 -8.72 0.33 2.13
C ILE A 41 -9.81 1.36 1.78
N GLN A 42 -10.80 1.53 2.65
CA GLN A 42 -11.87 2.51 2.45
C GLN A 42 -11.32 3.95 2.40
N LYS A 43 -10.47 4.34 3.36
CA LYS A 43 -9.83 5.66 3.36
C LYS A 43 -8.99 5.93 2.11
N LEU A 44 -8.38 4.88 1.55
CA LEU A 44 -7.66 4.99 0.28
C LEU A 44 -8.62 5.34 -0.86
N PHE A 45 -9.75 4.64 -0.99
CA PHE A 45 -10.76 4.99 -2.01
C PHE A 45 -11.35 6.39 -1.82
N GLU A 46 -11.68 6.76 -0.58
CA GLU A 46 -12.22 8.09 -0.24
C GLU A 46 -11.24 9.23 -0.55
N SER A 47 -9.94 8.94 -0.59
CA SER A 47 -8.92 9.93 -0.93
C SER A 47 -8.73 10.15 -2.43
N MET A 48 -9.23 9.26 -3.30
CA MET A 48 -9.05 9.33 -4.76
C MET A 48 -9.49 10.66 -5.39
N PRO A 49 -10.62 11.28 -5.02
CA PRO A 49 -11.02 12.58 -5.59
C PRO A 49 -9.96 13.66 -5.37
N ARG A 50 -9.29 13.66 -4.20
CA ARG A 50 -8.20 14.61 -3.91
C ARG A 50 -6.97 14.36 -4.76
N HIS A 51 -6.65 13.09 -5.04
CA HIS A 51 -5.55 12.72 -5.94
C HIS A 51 -5.81 13.20 -7.36
N VAL A 52 -7.03 12.95 -7.86
CA VAL A 52 -7.43 13.38 -9.21
C VAL A 52 -7.38 14.91 -9.31
N ALA A 53 -7.92 15.63 -8.33
CA ALA A 53 -7.84 17.10 -8.30
C ALA A 53 -6.39 17.59 -8.33
N ALA A 54 -5.48 16.95 -7.60
CA ALA A 54 -4.08 17.32 -7.56
C ALA A 54 -3.33 17.00 -8.87
N VAL A 55 -3.69 15.93 -9.58
CA VAL A 55 -3.13 15.65 -10.92
C VAL A 55 -3.61 16.69 -11.94
N ILE A 56 -4.90 17.05 -11.88
CA ILE A 56 -5.47 18.10 -12.75
C ILE A 56 -4.78 19.44 -12.49
N SER A 57 -4.61 19.84 -11.22
CA SER A 57 -3.95 21.11 -10.88
C SER A 57 -2.49 21.16 -11.33
N ASN A 58 -1.84 19.99 -11.45
CA ASN A 58 -0.46 19.87 -11.93
C ASN A 58 -0.38 19.62 -13.44
N ASN A 59 -1.45 19.84 -14.20
CA ASN A 59 -1.52 19.60 -15.66
C ASN A 59 -1.05 18.19 -16.07
N GLY A 60 -1.40 17.18 -15.26
CA GLY A 60 -0.98 15.80 -15.48
C GLY A 60 0.44 15.47 -14.97
N GLY A 61 1.16 16.45 -14.43
CA GLY A 61 2.45 16.25 -13.78
C GLY A 61 2.35 15.57 -12.42
N TYR A 62 3.52 15.25 -11.84
CA TYR A 62 3.61 14.63 -10.51
C TYR A 62 2.90 15.48 -9.45
N SER A 63 1.97 14.86 -8.71
CA SER A 63 1.08 15.57 -7.80
C SER A 63 1.49 15.55 -6.32
N GLY A 64 2.65 14.97 -5.99
CA GLY A 64 3.12 14.84 -4.60
C GLY A 64 2.38 13.79 -3.78
N TYR A 65 1.43 13.09 -4.39
CA TYR A 65 0.66 12.03 -3.77
C TYR A 65 1.33 10.66 -3.86
#